data_AF-A0A5J6MNM4-F1
#
_entry.id   AF-A0A5J6MNM4-F1
#
_cell.length_a   1.000
_cell.length_b   1.000
_cell.length_c   1.000
_cell.angle_alpha   90.00
_cell.angle_beta   90.00
_cell.angle_gamma   90.00
#
_symmetry.space_group_name_H-M   'P 1'
#
loop_
_entity.id
_entity.type
_entity.pdbx_description
1 polymer ?
#
loop_
_entity_poly.entity_id
_entity_poly.type
_entity_poly.pdbx_seq_one_letter_code
_entity_poly.pdbx_strand_id
1 'polypeptide(L)'
;MFQRLLLAAALAAALALPGLAHADEPEACEQVLKRLDDALKTATLSDEQKAQVTGLRKQGLEKCKLEKDAEADADFQAALKILGQ
;
A
#
# COMPACT_ATOMS: atom_id res chain seq x y z
N MET A 1 -58.59 -9.25 31.05
CA MET A 1 -58.24 -10.23 30.00
C MET A 1 -57.12 -9.64 29.14
N PHE A 2 -55.99 -9.25 29.74
CA PHE A 2 -54.75 -10.04 29.86
C PHE A 2 -54.13 -10.56 28.54
N GLN A 3 -54.63 -10.13 27.37
CA GLN A 3 -54.19 -10.63 26.06
C GLN A 3 -53.38 -9.61 25.24
N ARG A 4 -52.80 -8.59 25.86
CA ARG A 4 -51.92 -7.61 25.16
C ARG A 4 -50.62 -7.31 25.90
N LEU A 5 -50.35 -8.02 27.00
CA LEU A 5 -49.12 -7.94 27.80
C LEU A 5 -48.06 -8.98 27.37
N LEU A 6 -48.15 -9.50 26.14
CA LEU A 6 -47.25 -10.53 25.60
C LEU A 6 -46.61 -10.10 24.27
N LEU A 7 -46.20 -8.84 24.15
CA LEU A 7 -45.04 -8.52 23.30
C LEU A 7 -43.88 -8.21 24.23
N ALA A 8 -43.50 -9.25 24.95
CA ALA A 8 -42.23 -9.35 25.64
C ALA A 8 -41.10 -9.13 24.64
N ALA A 9 -40.20 -8.22 25.01
CA ALA A 9 -38.77 -8.45 24.99
C ALA A 9 -38.27 -9.39 23.88
N ALA A 10 -38.00 -8.83 22.70
CA ALA A 10 -37.12 -9.47 21.72
C ALA A 10 -35.98 -8.50 21.41
N LEU A 11 -34.85 -8.79 22.06
CA LEU A 11 -33.48 -8.51 21.63
C LEU A 11 -33.09 -7.03 21.42
N ALA A 12 -32.72 -6.42 22.54
CA ALA A 12 -31.46 -5.67 22.55
C ALA A 12 -30.28 -6.64 22.35
N ALA A 13 -29.23 -6.13 21.69
CA ALA A 13 -27.88 -6.71 21.48
C ALA A 13 -27.59 -7.33 20.11
N ALA A 14 -26.37 -7.01 19.65
CA ALA A 14 -25.69 -7.37 18.40
C ALA A 14 -26.10 -6.47 17.21
N LEU A 15 -25.25 -5.61 16.67
CA LEU A 15 -23.81 -5.71 16.49
C LEU A 15 -23.18 -4.31 16.54
N ALA A 16 -22.27 -4.09 17.49
CA ALA A 16 -21.18 -3.15 17.25
C ALA A 16 -20.49 -3.64 15.97
N LEU A 17 -20.67 -2.90 14.87
CA LEU A 17 -19.93 -3.17 13.65
C LEU A 17 -18.44 -3.10 14.04
N PRO A 18 -17.66 -4.16 13.79
CA PRO A 18 -16.23 -4.12 14.06
C PRO A 18 -15.67 -2.94 13.27
N GLY A 19 -14.81 -2.17 13.94
CA GLY A 19 -14.21 -0.97 13.39
C GLY A 19 -13.80 -1.22 11.94
N LEU A 20 -14.14 -0.26 11.08
CA LEU A 20 -13.67 -0.21 9.71
C LEU A 20 -12.16 -0.50 9.75
N ALA A 21 -11.80 -1.73 9.42
CA ALA A 21 -10.45 -2.03 9.02
C ALA A 21 -10.28 -1.18 7.77
N HIS A 22 -9.58 -0.06 7.91
CA HIS A 22 -8.99 0.61 6.78
C HIS A 22 -8.09 -0.46 6.18
N ALA A 23 -8.57 -1.14 5.14
CA ALA A 23 -7.66 -1.79 4.23
C ALA A 23 -6.74 -0.66 3.78
N ASP A 24 -5.46 -0.72 4.12
CA ASP A 24 -4.45 0.06 3.43
C ASP A 24 -4.70 -0.24 1.95
N GLU A 25 -5.34 0.71 1.25
CA GLU A 25 -5.48 0.60 -0.18
C GLU A 25 -4.06 0.44 -0.72
N PRO A 26 -3.82 -0.50 -1.65
CA PRO A 26 -2.50 -0.67 -2.22
C PRO A 26 -1.97 0.72 -2.58
N GLU A 27 -0.82 1.11 -2.01
CA GLU A 27 -0.23 2.40 -2.33
C GLU A 27 -0.13 2.46 -3.85
N ALA A 28 -0.77 3.45 -4.46
CA ALA A 28 -0.59 3.70 -5.89
C ALA A 28 0.91 3.77 -6.15
N CYS A 29 1.39 3.10 -7.21
CA CYS A 29 2.82 2.91 -7.47
C CYS A 29 3.61 4.23 -7.53
N GLU A 30 2.92 5.35 -7.79
CA GLU A 30 3.43 6.72 -7.70
C GLU A 30 3.94 7.11 -6.30
N GLN A 31 3.37 6.57 -5.22
CA GLN A 31 3.81 6.88 -3.85
C GLN A 31 5.19 6.27 -3.56
N VAL A 32 5.40 4.99 -3.90
CA VAL A 32 6.68 4.33 -3.74
C VAL A 32 7.72 4.92 -4.70
N LEU A 33 7.32 5.22 -5.94
CA LEU A 33 8.16 5.94 -6.90
C LEU A 33 8.60 7.30 -6.36
N LYS A 34 7.70 8.07 -5.75
CA LYS A 34 8.05 9.37 -5.17
C LYS A 34 9.10 9.23 -4.07
N ARG A 35 8.97 8.24 -3.18
CA ARG A 35 9.99 7.95 -2.15
C ARG A 35 11.34 7.61 -2.78
N LEU A 36 11.35 6.78 -3.82
CA LEU A 36 12.56 6.45 -4.57
C LEU A 36 13.21 7.69 -5.20
N ASP A 37 12.41 8.56 -5.84
CA ASP A 37 12.89 9.78 -6.46
C ASP A 37 13.42 10.80 -5.43
N ASP A 38 12.84 10.86 -4.22
CA ASP A 38 13.34 11.69 -3.14
C ASP A 38 14.67 11.15 -2.56
N ALA A 39 14.78 9.84 -2.35
CA ALA A 39 16.02 9.20 -1.90
C ALA A 39 17.17 9.39 -2.90
N LEU A 40 16.87 9.30 -4.21
CA LEU A 40 17.84 9.50 -5.29
C LEU A 40 18.47 10.91 -5.29
N LYS A 41 17.78 11.93 -4.79
CA LYS A 41 18.31 13.30 -4.75
C LYS A 41 19.47 13.46 -3.76
N THR A 42 19.50 12.64 -2.72
CA THR A 42 20.49 12.73 -1.63
C THR A 42 21.49 11.57 -1.64
N ALA A 43 21.23 10.51 -2.41
CA ALA A 43 22.08 9.34 -2.46
C ALA A 43 23.41 9.61 -3.20
N THR A 44 24.51 9.14 -2.62
CA THR A 44 25.79 9.02 -3.33
C THR A 44 25.97 7.56 -3.71
N LEU A 45 26.04 7.26 -5.00
CA LEU A 45 26.06 5.90 -5.54
C LEU A 45 27.35 5.62 -6.30
N SER A 46 27.84 4.40 -6.21
CA SER A 46 28.80 3.88 -7.18
C SER A 46 28.14 3.74 -8.57
N ASP A 47 28.96 3.63 -9.61
CA ASP A 47 28.44 3.41 -10.98
C ASP A 47 27.59 2.13 -11.09
N GLU A 48 27.98 1.08 -10.37
CA GLU A 48 27.26 -0.18 -10.33
C GLU A 48 25.89 -0.04 -9.65
N GLN A 49 25.84 0.61 -8.49
CA GLN A 49 24.58 0.89 -7.80
C GLN A 49 23.66 1.77 -8.65
N LYS A 50 24.21 2.78 -9.31
CA LYS A 50 23.45 3.67 -10.20
C LYS A 50 22.82 2.89 -11.36
N ALA A 51 23.56 1.97 -11.98
CA ALA A 51 23.05 1.12 -13.04
C ALA A 51 21.89 0.22 -12.54
N GLN A 52 22.06 -0.42 -11.38
CA GLN A 52 21.03 -1.27 -10.79
C GLN A 52 19.75 -0.49 -10.43
N VAL A 53 19.89 0.64 -9.73
CA VAL A 53 18.74 1.49 -9.34
C VAL A 53 18.02 2.04 -10.57
N THR A 54 18.75 2.47 -11.60
CA THR A 54 18.14 2.94 -12.86
C THR A 54 17.38 1.83 -13.56
N GLY A 55 17.93 0.61 -13.58
CA GLY A 55 17.28 -0.56 -14.16
C GLY A 55 15.96 -0.90 -13.47
N LEU A 56 15.99 -0.99 -12.14
CA LEU A 56 14.81 -1.26 -11.31
C LEU A 56 13.75 -0.16 -11.44
N ARG A 57 14.15 1.12 -11.38
CA ARG A 57 13.24 2.25 -11.58
C ARG A 57 12.55 2.20 -12.94
N LYS A 58 13.28 1.85 -14.01
CA LYS A 58 12.70 1.70 -15.35
C LYS A 58 11.70 0.54 -15.39
N GLN A 59 12.05 -0.62 -14.84
CA GLN A 59 11.15 -1.79 -14.81
C GLN A 59 9.87 -1.49 -14.01
N GLY A 60 10.01 -0.84 -12.85
CA GLY A 60 8.88 -0.44 -12.03
C GLY A 60 7.95 0.53 -12.75
N LEU A 61 8.49 1.52 -13.47
CA LEU A 61 7.67 2.45 -14.28
C LEU A 61 6.87 1.76 -15.39
N GLU A 62 7.47 0.80 -16.10
CA GLU A 62 6.75 0.05 -17.14
C GLU A 62 5.62 -0.80 -16.55
N LYS A 63 5.83 -1.39 -15.37
CA LYS A 63 4.79 -2.16 -14.65
C LYS A 63 3.69 -1.26 -14.11
N CYS A 64 4.04 -0.12 -13.52
CA CYS A 64 3.11 0.88 -13.02
C CYS A 64 2.19 1.41 -14.14
N LYS A 65 2.75 1.69 -15.32
CA LYS A 65 1.97 2.05 -16.53
C LYS A 65 0.97 0.96 -16.96
N LEU A 66 1.23 -0.29 -16.62
CA LEU A 66 0.36 -1.44 -16.91
C LEU A 66 -0.57 -1.80 -15.75
N GLU A 67 -0.71 -0.91 -14.74
CA GLU A 67 -1.52 -1.13 -13.53
C GLU A 67 -1.08 -2.38 -12.74
N LYS A 68 0.19 -2.77 -12.87
CA LYS A 68 0.81 -3.88 -12.13
C LYS A 68 1.47 -3.36 -10.85
N ASP A 69 0.69 -2.71 -10.00
CA ASP A 69 1.19 -1.88 -8.91
C ASP A 69 2.09 -2.66 -7.94
N ALA A 70 1.67 -3.85 -7.51
CA ALA A 70 2.48 -4.69 -6.61
C ALA A 70 3.82 -5.13 -7.23
N GLU A 71 3.86 -5.39 -8.54
CA GLU A 71 5.12 -5.72 -9.23
C GLU A 71 6.02 -4.48 -9.39
N ALA A 72 5.43 -3.31 -9.59
CA ALA A 72 6.15 -2.05 -9.67
C ALA A 72 6.76 -1.67 -8.32
N ASP A 73 5.97 -1.78 -7.25
CA ASP A 73 6.40 -1.54 -5.87
C ASP A 73 7.55 -2.45 -5.47
N ALA A 74 7.52 -3.72 -5.87
CA ALA A 74 8.61 -4.65 -5.62
C ALA A 74 9.93 -4.16 -6.24
N ASP A 75 9.91 -3.64 -7.47
CA ASP A 75 11.09 -3.08 -8.12
C ASP A 75 11.55 -1.79 -7.44
N PHE A 76 10.62 -0.88 -7.11
CA PHE A 76 10.95 0.37 -6.43
C PHE A 76 11.51 0.13 -5.02
N GLN A 77 10.97 -0.82 -4.28
CA GLN A 77 11.50 -1.23 -2.97
C GLN A 77 12.87 -1.89 -3.08
N ALA A 78 13.11 -2.70 -4.12
CA ALA A 78 14.45 -3.23 -4.38
C ALA A 78 15.46 -2.10 -4.66
N ALA A 79 15.05 -1.06 -5.40
CA ALA A 79 15.88 0.11 -5.63
C ALA A 79 16.16 0.88 -4.33
N LEU A 80 15.14 1.12 -3.50
CA LEU A 80 15.27 1.77 -2.18
C LEU A 80 16.25 1.03 -1.26
N LYS A 81 16.25 -0.31 -1.26
CA LYS A 81 17.22 -1.11 -0.49
C LYS A 81 18.67 -0.85 -0.92
N ILE A 82 18.93 -0.64 -2.22
CA ILE A 82 20.27 -0.29 -2.72
C ILE A 82 20.68 1.10 -2.23
N LEU A 83 19.71 2.03 -2.10
CA LEU A 83 19.93 3.36 -1.55
C LEU A 83 20.07 3.39 -0.01
N GLY A 84 19.86 2.25 0.67
CA GLY A 84 19.89 2.17 2.12
C GLY A 84 18.70 2.86 2.82
N GLN A 85 17.56 2.95 2.13
CA GLN A 85 16.29 3.48 2.66
C GLN A 85 15.46 2.40 3.35
#